data_AF-A0A3S1B5I4-F1
#
_entry.id   AF-A0A3S1B5I4-F1
#
_cell.length_a   1.000
_cell.length_b   1.000
_cell.length_c   1.000
_cell.angle_alpha   90.00
_cell.angle_beta   90.00
_cell.angle_gamma   90.00
#
_symmetry.space_group_name_H-M   'P 1'
#
loop_
_entity.id
_entity.type
_entity.pdbx_description
1 polymer ?
#
loop_
_entity_poly.entity_id
_entity_poly.type
_entity_poly.pdbx_seq_one_letter_code
_entity_poly.pdbx_strand_id
1 'polypeptide(L)'
;MSLTKDKYNTLFTELMELRSMVGANRLSVAELRTELTSLQQYFTQEIVPLDNDNAQEVKFRTETSKQLRLLEIDISFLGSARTKATTQTRLNTISERLTTLISYCEAVLATNITDNE
;
A
#
# COMPACT_ATOMS: atom_id res chain seq x y z
N MET A 1 -21.87 4.81 -3.44
CA MET A 1 -20.76 4.66 -2.47
C MET A 1 -20.20 6.05 -2.20
N SER A 2 -19.58 6.30 -1.04
CA SER A 2 -18.96 7.61 -0.76
C SER A 2 -17.65 7.73 -1.57
N LEU A 3 -17.34 8.93 -2.08
CA LEU A 3 -16.11 9.21 -2.83
C LEU A 3 -14.86 8.67 -2.11
N THR A 4 -14.77 8.90 -0.79
CA THR A 4 -13.68 8.38 0.05
C THR A 4 -13.57 6.85 -0.01
N LYS A 5 -14.70 6.13 0.12
CA LYS A 5 -14.71 4.66 0.05
C LYS A 5 -14.23 4.17 -1.31
N ASP A 6 -14.65 4.83 -2.38
CA ASP A 6 -14.26 4.46 -3.73
C ASP A 6 -12.74 4.62 -3.90
N LYS A 7 -12.14 5.71 -3.39
CA LYS A 7 -10.68 5.91 -3.43
C LYS A 7 -9.91 4.87 -2.62
N TYR A 8 -10.35 4.56 -1.41
CA TYR A 8 -9.70 3.52 -0.59
C TYR A 8 -9.88 2.10 -1.16
N ASN A 9 -11.02 1.80 -1.80
CA ASN A 9 -11.23 0.53 -2.49
C ASN A 9 -10.30 0.36 -3.70
N THR A 10 -10.07 1.42 -4.48
CA THR A 10 -9.08 1.40 -5.57
C THR A 10 -7.68 1.13 -5.03
N LEU A 11 -7.23 1.89 -4.01
CA LEU A 11 -5.92 1.66 -3.39
C LEU A 11 -5.79 0.23 -2.83
N PHE A 12 -6.82 -0.27 -2.15
CA PHE A 12 -6.87 -1.65 -1.64
C PHE A 12 -6.67 -2.68 -2.76
N THR A 13 -7.37 -2.51 -3.87
CA THR A 13 -7.31 -3.42 -5.02
C THR A 13 -5.91 -3.44 -5.63
N GLU A 14 -5.32 -2.27 -5.88
CA GLU A 14 -3.96 -2.14 -6.42
C GLU A 14 -2.91 -2.76 -5.50
N LEU A 15 -3.04 -2.54 -4.18
CA LEU A 15 -2.14 -3.15 -3.18
C LEU A 15 -2.27 -4.68 -3.13
N MET A 16 -3.49 -5.21 -3.23
CA MET A 16 -3.72 -6.66 -3.29
C MET A 16 -3.09 -7.28 -4.53
N GLU A 17 -3.26 -6.63 -5.68
CA GLU A 17 -2.67 -7.10 -6.95
C GLU A 17 -1.14 -7.10 -6.86
N LEU A 18 -0.55 -5.99 -6.41
CA LEU A 18 0.90 -5.90 -6.21
C LEU A 18 1.42 -6.97 -5.25
N ARG A 19 0.73 -7.20 -4.12
CA ARG A 19 1.09 -8.26 -3.17
C ARG A 19 1.05 -9.65 -3.80
N SER A 20 0.04 -9.93 -4.61
CA SER A 20 -0.08 -11.19 -5.35
C SER A 20 1.09 -11.38 -6.31
N MET A 21 1.44 -10.34 -7.07
CA MET A 21 2.55 -10.36 -8.02
C MET A 21 3.92 -10.54 -7.32
N VAL A 22 4.14 -9.87 -6.19
CA VAL A 22 5.35 -10.05 -5.35
C VAL A 22 5.42 -11.47 -4.80
N GLY A 23 4.33 -11.99 -4.24
CA GLY A 23 4.27 -13.35 -3.68
C GLY A 23 4.53 -14.44 -4.73
N ALA A 24 4.13 -14.19 -5.98
CA ALA A 24 4.43 -15.07 -7.11
C ALA A 24 5.81 -14.82 -7.74
N ASN A 25 6.58 -13.85 -7.23
CA ASN A 25 7.88 -13.40 -7.77
C ASN A 25 7.80 -13.10 -9.28
N ARG A 26 6.72 -12.43 -9.71
CA ARG A 26 6.43 -12.14 -11.13
C ARG A 26 6.94 -10.79 -11.62
N LEU A 27 7.45 -9.94 -10.73
CA LEU A 27 7.92 -8.61 -11.06
C LEU A 27 9.43 -8.49 -10.86
N SER A 28 10.08 -7.84 -11.81
CA SER A 28 11.42 -7.33 -11.65
C SER A 28 11.45 -6.14 -10.68
N VAL A 29 12.64 -5.80 -10.19
CA VAL A 29 12.84 -4.62 -9.32
C VAL A 29 12.44 -3.32 -10.03
N ALA A 30 12.63 -3.23 -11.35
CA ALA A 30 12.23 -2.06 -12.13
C ALA A 30 10.71 -1.93 -12.18
N GLU A 31 10.00 -3.02 -12.46
CA GLU A 31 8.53 -3.03 -12.46
C GLU A 31 7.96 -2.73 -11.08
N LEU A 32 8.54 -3.29 -10.00
CA LEU A 32 8.13 -2.95 -8.62
C LEU A 32 8.26 -1.46 -8.30
N ARG A 33 9.29 -0.79 -8.81
CA ARG A 33 9.46 0.66 -8.64
C ARG A 33 8.40 1.44 -9.40
N THR A 34 8.06 1.00 -10.61
CA THR A 34 6.97 1.60 -11.40
C THR A 34 5.65 1.49 -10.67
N GLU A 35 5.29 0.28 -10.20
CA GLU A 35 4.05 0.04 -9.43
C GLU A 35 4.01 0.87 -8.15
N LEU A 36 5.12 0.95 -7.40
CA LEU A 36 5.19 1.81 -6.21
C LEU A 36 5.00 3.29 -6.55
N THR A 37 5.59 3.75 -7.65
CA THR A 37 5.46 5.15 -8.07
C THR A 37 4.00 5.48 -8.39
N SER A 38 3.30 4.59 -9.10
CA SER A 38 1.87 4.72 -9.39
C SER A 38 1.04 4.79 -8.11
N LEU A 39 1.27 3.88 -7.16
CA LEU A 39 0.59 3.87 -5.85
C LEU A 39 0.83 5.16 -5.06
N GLN A 40 2.07 5.66 -5.03
CA GLN A 40 2.43 6.91 -4.34
C GLN A 40 1.74 8.12 -4.99
N GLN A 41 1.68 8.17 -6.33
CA GLN A 41 0.99 9.22 -7.06
C GLN A 41 -0.51 9.18 -6.79
N TYR A 42 -1.14 8.02 -6.92
CA TYR A 42 -2.55 7.82 -6.63
C TYR A 42 -2.89 8.26 -5.20
N PHE A 43 -2.14 7.78 -4.21
CA PHE A 43 -2.34 8.15 -2.82
C PHE A 43 -2.25 9.67 -2.59
N THR A 44 -1.24 10.31 -3.18
CA THR A 44 -1.01 11.75 -3.00
C THR A 44 -2.07 12.60 -3.70
N GLN A 45 -2.57 12.18 -4.85
CA GLN A 45 -3.52 12.95 -5.66
C GLN A 45 -4.97 12.70 -5.24
N GLU A 46 -5.30 11.48 -4.86
CA GLU A 46 -6.70 11.04 -4.70
C GLU A 46 -7.11 10.82 -3.25
N ILE A 47 -6.16 10.55 -2.34
CA ILE A 47 -6.45 10.23 -0.94
C ILE A 47 -6.01 11.34 0.02
N VAL A 48 -4.82 11.90 -0.15
CA VAL A 48 -4.32 13.00 0.71
C VAL A 48 -5.26 14.22 0.72
N PRO A 49 -5.85 14.66 -0.41
CA PRO A 49 -6.74 15.83 -0.43
C PRO A 49 -8.14 15.57 0.12
N LEU A 50 -8.47 14.32 0.51
CA LEU A 50 -9.78 14.02 1.08
C LEU A 50 -9.91 14.72 2.43
N ASP A 51 -10.81 15.69 2.48
CA ASP A 51 -11.19 16.37 3.70
C ASP A 51 -12.07 15.41 4.53
N ASN A 52 -11.54 14.96 5.67
CA ASN A 52 -12.29 14.13 6.60
C ASN A 52 -11.83 14.42 8.03
N ASP A 53 -12.77 14.83 8.87
CA ASP A 53 -12.61 15.05 10.31
C ASP A 53 -12.48 13.74 11.11
N ASN A 54 -12.63 12.58 10.45
CA ASN A 54 -12.43 11.29 11.07
C ASN A 54 -10.95 11.08 11.45
N ALA A 55 -10.66 11.20 12.75
CA ALA A 55 -9.33 11.03 13.31
C ALA A 55 -8.68 9.67 13.00
N GLN A 56 -9.48 8.61 12.84
CA GLN A 56 -8.98 7.29 12.45
C GLN A 56 -8.49 7.28 11.00
N GLU A 57 -9.22 7.92 10.10
CA GLU A 57 -8.78 8.06 8.70
C GLU A 57 -7.52 8.93 8.62
N VAL A 58 -7.47 10.07 9.31
CA VAL A 58 -6.28 10.94 9.37
C VAL A 58 -5.04 10.15 9.81
N LYS A 59 -5.19 9.31 10.84
CA LYS A 59 -4.13 8.42 11.33
C LYS A 59 -3.69 7.45 10.25
N PHE A 60 -4.62 6.77 9.58
CA PHE A 60 -4.27 5.80 8.54
C PHE A 60 -3.68 6.44 7.28
N ARG A 61 -4.07 7.65 6.89
CA ARG A 61 -3.40 8.39 5.81
C ARG A 61 -1.93 8.64 6.16
N THR A 62 -1.66 9.04 7.40
CA THR A 62 -0.29 9.30 7.87
C THR A 62 0.55 8.01 7.88
N GLU A 63 0.03 6.92 8.44
CA GLU A 63 0.74 5.64 8.45
C GLU A 63 0.89 5.06 7.04
N THR A 64 -0.10 5.23 6.15
CA THR A 64 0.01 4.81 4.74
C THR A 64 1.13 5.56 4.02
N SER A 65 1.20 6.88 4.16
CA SER A 65 2.29 7.69 3.59
C SER A 65 3.67 7.21 4.07
N LYS A 66 3.80 6.94 5.37
CA LYS A 66 5.03 6.40 5.96
C LYS A 66 5.37 5.01 5.41
N GLN A 67 4.41 4.09 5.35
CA GLN A 67 4.63 2.73 4.84
C GLN A 67 4.99 2.73 3.36
N LEU A 68 4.41 3.61 2.52
CA LEU A 68 4.80 3.74 1.12
C LEU A 68 6.26 4.21 0.94
N ARG A 69 6.75 5.09 1.82
CA ARG A 69 8.17 5.47 1.83
C ARG A 69 9.09 4.33 2.29
N LEU A 70 8.67 3.57 3.31
CA LEU A 70 9.44 2.41 3.76
C LEU A 70 9.46 1.29 2.71
N LEU A 71 8.39 1.14 1.93
CA LEU A 71 8.32 0.18 0.82
C LEU A 71 9.36 0.49 -0.26
N GLU A 72 9.60 1.77 -0.54
CA GLU A 72 10.65 2.22 -1.47
C GLU A 72 12.05 1.76 -1.03
N ILE A 73 12.32 1.85 0.27
CA ILE A 73 13.58 1.41 0.89
C ILE A 73 13.72 -0.10 0.74
N ASP A 74 12.66 -0.87 1.00
CA ASP A 74 12.69 -2.33 0.87
C ASP A 74 12.95 -2.78 -0.57
N ILE A 75 12.32 -2.13 -1.55
CA ILE A 75 12.55 -2.41 -2.98
C ILE A 75 14.00 -2.08 -3.36
N SER A 76 14.57 -1.01 -2.82
CA SER A 76 15.98 -0.67 -3.03
C SER A 76 16.92 -1.73 -2.44
N PHE A 77 16.59 -2.29 -1.28
CA PHE A 77 17.32 -3.42 -0.69
C PHE A 77 17.13 -4.73 -1.46
N LEU A 78 15.97 -4.95 -2.09
CA LEU A 78 15.78 -6.09 -3.00
C LEU A 78 16.73 -5.98 -4.20
N GLY A 79 16.86 -4.79 -4.80
CA GLY A 79 17.78 -4.56 -5.92
C GLY A 79 19.28 -4.74 -5.58
N SER A 80 19.65 -4.61 -4.31
CA SER A 80 21.02 -4.86 -3.85
C SER A 80 21.27 -6.29 -3.39
N ALA A 81 20.24 -7.15 -3.33
CA ALA A 81 20.41 -8.55 -2.98
C ALA A 81 21.29 -9.29 -4.02
N ARG A 82 22.12 -10.22 -3.53
CA ARG A 82 23.05 -11.01 -4.35
C ARG A 82 22.88 -12.51 -4.21
N THR A 83 22.13 -12.94 -3.20
CA THR A 83 21.87 -14.36 -2.93
C THR A 83 20.39 -14.64 -3.01
N LYS A 84 20.04 -15.88 -3.36
CA LYS A 84 18.65 -16.34 -3.38
C LYS A 84 17.99 -16.23 -2.00
N ALA A 85 18.72 -16.57 -0.93
CA ALA A 85 18.24 -16.46 0.44
C ALA A 85 17.91 -15.00 0.81
N THR A 86 18.83 -14.07 0.55
CA THR A 86 18.59 -12.63 0.81
C THR A 86 17.45 -12.09 -0.03
N THR A 87 17.35 -12.48 -1.31
CA THR A 87 16.25 -12.08 -2.19
C THR A 87 14.90 -12.52 -1.62
N GLN A 88 14.79 -13.78 -1.18
CA GLN A 88 13.56 -14.30 -0.59
C GLN A 88 13.19 -13.55 0.70
N THR A 89 14.16 -13.27 1.58
CA THR A 89 13.91 -12.46 2.78
C THR A 89 13.37 -11.08 2.43
N ARG A 90 13.93 -10.41 1.42
CA ARG A 90 13.45 -9.08 0.97
C ARG A 90 12.05 -9.13 0.38
N LEU A 91 11.73 -10.14 -0.44
CA LEU A 91 10.37 -10.34 -0.97
C LEU A 91 9.35 -10.58 0.15
N ASN A 92 9.73 -11.33 1.19
CA ASN A 92 8.87 -11.53 2.37
C ASN A 92 8.62 -10.21 3.10
N THR A 93 9.66 -9.42 3.36
CA THR A 93 9.51 -8.09 3.99
C THR A 93 8.59 -7.17 3.19
N ILE A 94 8.75 -7.13 1.86
CA ILE A 94 7.87 -6.38 0.97
C ILE A 94 6.41 -6.87 1.10
N SER A 95 6.21 -8.18 1.10
CA SER A 95 4.88 -8.79 1.22
C SER A 95 4.20 -8.48 2.57
N GLU A 96 4.96 -8.49 3.67
CA GLU A 96 4.47 -8.11 5.00
C GLU A 96 4.07 -6.63 5.06
N ARG A 97 4.88 -5.75 4.44
CA ARG A 97 4.55 -4.33 4.38
C ARG A 97 3.31 -4.06 3.54
N LEU A 98 3.17 -4.71 2.38
CA LEU A 98 1.96 -4.63 1.57
C LEU A 98 0.74 -5.12 2.34
N THR A 99 0.88 -6.20 3.13
CA THR A 99 -0.20 -6.69 4.01
C THR A 99 -0.61 -5.65 5.05
N THR A 100 0.35 -4.88 5.59
CA THR A 100 0.07 -3.79 6.53
C THR A 100 -0.66 -2.61 5.87
N LEU A 101 -0.26 -2.25 4.64
CA LEU A 101 -0.95 -1.21 3.86
C LEU A 101 -2.40 -1.60 3.53
N ILE A 102 -2.62 -2.87 3.17
CA ILE A 102 -3.94 -3.44 2.91
C ILE A 102 -4.82 -3.34 4.16
N SER A 103 -4.32 -3.70 5.35
CA SER A 103 -5.12 -3.66 6.58
C SER A 103 -5.52 -2.24 7.01
N TYR A 104 -4.72 -1.22 6.66
CA TYR A 104 -5.12 0.18 6.85
C TYR A 104 -6.30 0.56 5.95
N CYS A 105 -6.30 0.11 4.70
CA CYS A 105 -7.42 0.33 3.80
C CYS A 105 -8.68 -0.37 4.30
N GLU A 106 -8.56 -1.64 4.73
CA GLU A 106 -9.66 -2.39 5.33
C GLU A 106 -10.26 -1.68 6.56
N ALA A 107 -9.41 -1.15 7.44
CA ALA A 107 -9.86 -0.45 8.62
C ALA A 107 -10.65 0.84 8.28
N VAL A 108 -10.19 1.62 7.29
CA VAL A 108 -10.95 2.81 6.82
C VAL A 108 -12.28 2.41 6.18
N LEU A 109 -12.27 1.35 5.37
CA LEU A 109 -13.48 0.85 4.71
C LEU A 109 -14.51 0.30 5.71
N ALA A 110 -14.05 -0.31 6.80
CA ALA A 110 -14.89 -0.85 7.87
C ALA A 110 -15.52 0.24 8.76
N THR A 111 -14.75 1.27 9.15
CA THR A 111 -15.24 2.34 10.06
C THR A 111 -16.45 3.10 9.50
N ASN A 112 -16.52 3.28 8.18
CA ASN A 112 -17.60 4.04 7.55
C ASN A 112 -18.85 3.18 7.24
N ILE A 113 -18.93 1.93 7.71
CA ILE A 113 -20.15 1.10 7.63
C ILE A 113 -21.13 1.47 8.75
N THR A 114 -20.63 2.07 9.84
CA THR A 114 -21.40 2.40 11.06
C THR A 114 -22.10 3.77 11.05
N ASP A 115 -21.94 4.61 10.03
CA ASP A 115 -22.58 5.95 9.96
C ASP A 115 -24.00 5.92 9.37
N ASN A 116 -24.76 4.84 9.61
CA ASN A 116 -26.12 4.69 9.07
C ASN A 116 -27.03 4.02 10.12
N GLU A 117 -27.21 4.68 11.27
CA GLU A 117 -28.37 4.52 12.17
C GLU A 117 -28.91 5.89 12.59
#